data_AF-A0A0P8XSR1-F1
#
_entry.id   AF-A0A0P8XSR1-F1
#
_cell.length_a   1.000
_cell.length_b   1.000
_cell.length_c   1.000
_cell.angle_alpha   90.00
_cell.angle_beta   90.00
_cell.angle_gamma   90.00
#
_symmetry.space_group_name_H-M   'P 1'
#
loop_
_entity.id
_entity.type
_entity.pdbx_description
1 polymer ?
#
loop_
_entity_poly.entity_id
_entity_poly.type
_entity_poly.pdbx_seq_one_letter_code
_entity_poly.pdbx_strand_id
1 'polypeptide(L)'
;MTSGWYLEHVATGEKIFLHYGDNVMGSSPFCKIIFCAPFKNIARKHANLIINDDQVKLKPLTDLNEIFIDDTRVDNSSESPLTEGSVITLGIKPSSLVVPGNRAVFTLKKMGPCVDEMDLVSEDGDSQNLNKTPLRRSLRVRNPPLRYRSPKFLVRKRK
;
A
#
# COMPACT_ATOMS: atom_id res chain seq x y z
N MET A 1 -13.76 -2.57 -14.61
CA MET A 1 -12.33 -2.25 -14.35
C MET A 1 -12.22 -1.89 -12.88
N THR A 2 -11.56 -2.70 -12.05
CA THR A 2 -11.33 -2.34 -10.65
C THR A 2 -10.18 -1.35 -10.57
N SER A 3 -10.45 -0.12 -10.13
CA SER A 3 -9.41 0.87 -9.87
C SER A 3 -8.53 0.37 -8.73
N GLY A 4 -7.24 0.15 -8.98
CA GLY A 4 -6.29 -0.21 -7.94
C GLY A 4 -6.07 0.95 -6.96
N TRP A 5 -5.63 0.66 -5.74
CA TRP A 5 -5.24 1.69 -4.77
C TRP A 5 -3.78 1.53 -4.38
N TYR A 6 -3.13 2.63 -4.03
CA TYR A 6 -1.78 2.61 -3.50
C TYR A 6 -1.56 3.68 -2.43
N LEU A 7 -0.62 3.40 -1.54
CA LEU A 7 -0.06 4.39 -0.62
C LEU A 7 1.18 4.99 -1.26
N GLU A 8 1.30 6.31 -1.23
CA GLU A 8 2.52 7.02 -1.62
C GLU A 8 3.12 7.70 -0.40
N HIS A 9 4.38 7.40 -0.11
CA HIS A 9 5.05 8.00 1.03
C HIS A 9 5.37 9.49 0.78
N VAL A 10 4.92 10.37 1.67
CA VAL A 10 4.93 11.83 1.46
C VAL A 10 6.33 12.39 1.24
N ALA A 11 7.34 11.88 1.96
CA ALA A 11 8.69 12.43 1.87
C ALA A 11 9.54 11.82 0.74
N THR A 12 9.16 10.66 0.21
CA THR A 12 10.04 9.88 -0.69
C THR A 12 9.40 9.52 -2.02
N GLY A 13 8.07 9.68 -2.14
CA GLY A 13 7.31 9.28 -3.33
C GLY A 13 7.24 7.76 -3.54
N GLU A 14 7.72 6.95 -2.60
CA GLU A 14 7.71 5.50 -2.73
C GLU A 14 6.28 4.97 -2.65
N LYS A 15 5.92 4.10 -3.61
CA LYS A 15 4.55 3.60 -3.78
C LYS A 15 4.43 2.18 -3.25
N ILE A 16 3.38 1.93 -2.48
CA ILE A 16 3.01 0.62 -1.96
C ILE A 16 1.63 0.29 -2.52
N PHE A 17 1.59 -0.67 -3.43
CA PHE A 17 0.34 -1.12 -4.05
C PHE A 17 -0.47 -1.95 -3.07
N LEU A 18 -1.73 -1.56 -2.90
CA LEU A 18 -2.65 -2.24 -2.01
C LEU A 18 -3.43 -3.29 -2.80
N HIS A 19 -3.74 -4.39 -2.14
CA HIS A 19 -4.51 -5.47 -2.73
C HIS A 19 -5.97 -5.40 -2.25
N TYR A 20 -6.87 -6.01 -3.00
CA TYR A 20 -8.22 -6.26 -2.54
C TYR A 20 -8.24 -7.04 -1.20
N GLY A 21 -9.17 -6.69 -0.32
CA GLY A 21 -9.31 -7.23 1.04
C GLY A 21 -8.30 -6.63 2.02
N ASP A 22 -7.77 -7.46 2.91
CA ASP A 22 -6.91 -7.03 4.02
C ASP A 22 -5.47 -6.72 3.59
N ASN A 23 -4.98 -5.57 4.05
CA ASN A 23 -3.60 -5.11 3.93
C ASN A 23 -3.10 -4.71 5.32
N VAL A 24 -2.77 -5.72 6.13
CA VAL A 24 -2.22 -5.51 7.47
C VAL A 24 -0.82 -4.91 7.37
N MET A 25 -0.59 -3.84 8.12
CA MET A 25 0.65 -3.06 8.15
C MET A 25 1.23 -3.03 9.56
N GLY A 26 2.55 -3.16 9.67
CA GLY A 26 3.24 -3.12 10.96
C GLY A 26 4.71 -3.53 10.87
N SER A 27 5.38 -3.63 12.01
CA SER A 27 6.78 -4.06 12.08
C SER A 27 6.96 -5.58 12.03
N SER A 28 5.89 -6.35 12.20
CA SER A 28 5.93 -7.81 12.14
C SER A 28 6.20 -8.31 10.71
N PRO A 29 7.03 -9.35 10.53
CA PRO A 29 7.21 -9.99 9.22
C PRO A 29 5.97 -10.73 8.72
N PHE A 30 4.95 -10.90 9.57
CA PHE A 30 3.66 -11.49 9.19
C PHE A 30 2.68 -10.46 8.62
N CYS A 31 3.03 -9.18 8.62
CA CYS A 31 2.24 -8.14 7.96
C CYS A 31 2.44 -8.21 6.45
N LYS A 32 1.42 -7.79 5.71
CA LYS A 32 1.50 -7.68 4.25
C LYS A 32 2.37 -6.51 3.83
N ILE A 33 2.31 -5.43 4.59
CA ILE A 33 3.18 -4.25 4.47
C ILE A 33 4.04 -4.20 5.72
N ILE A 34 5.33 -4.44 5.54
CA ILE A 34 6.29 -4.55 6.64
C ILE A 34 7.11 -3.28 6.71
N PHE A 35 7.04 -2.60 7.84
CA PHE A 35 7.87 -1.45 8.15
C PHE A 35 9.21 -1.92 8.71
N CYS A 36 10.26 -1.98 7.88
CA CYS A 36 11.56 -2.54 8.24
C CYS A 36 12.56 -1.53 8.83
N ALA A 37 12.30 -0.24 8.73
CA ALA A 37 13.16 0.79 9.30
C ALA A 37 12.81 1.06 10.77
N PRO A 38 13.64 1.79 11.55
CA PRO A 38 13.32 2.13 12.94
C PRO A 38 12.25 3.23 12.99
N PHE A 39 11.07 2.94 12.47
CA PHE A 39 9.89 3.76 12.70
C PHE A 39 9.57 3.66 14.19
N LYS A 40 9.77 4.75 14.92
CA LYS A 40 9.37 4.83 16.32
C LYS A 40 7.85 4.69 16.39
N ASN A 41 7.39 3.94 17.38
CA ASN A 41 5.98 3.82 17.73
C ASN A 41 5.11 3.12 16.66
N ILE A 42 5.69 2.15 15.95
CA ILE A 42 4.94 1.23 15.10
C ILE A 42 4.84 -0.15 15.76
N ALA A 43 3.61 -0.57 16.01
CA ALA A 43 3.30 -1.87 16.57
C ALA A 43 3.57 -3.01 15.58
N ARG A 44 3.70 -4.24 16.11
CA ARG A 44 3.89 -5.45 15.29
C ARG A 44 2.81 -5.60 14.23
N LYS A 45 1.55 -5.40 14.61
CA LYS A 45 0.40 -5.18 13.73
C LYS A 45 -0.17 -3.83 14.16
N HIS A 46 -0.10 -2.83 13.30
CA HIS A 46 -0.41 -1.46 13.69
C HIS A 46 -1.74 -1.00 13.11
N ALA A 47 -1.96 -1.25 11.82
CA ALA A 47 -3.21 -0.92 11.14
C ALA A 47 -3.52 -1.97 10.08
N ASN A 48 -4.78 -2.02 9.66
CA ASN A 48 -5.21 -2.79 8.50
C ASN A 48 -5.97 -1.88 7.54
N LEU A 49 -5.57 -1.88 6.28
CA LEU A 49 -6.35 -1.25 5.21
C LEU A 49 -7.17 -2.32 4.52
N ILE A 50 -8.49 -2.17 4.62
CA ILE A 50 -9.48 -3.05 4.02
C ILE A 50 -9.95 -2.38 2.74
N ILE A 51 -9.66 -3.01 1.60
CA ILE A 51 -10.06 -2.53 0.29
C ILE A 51 -11.19 -3.39 -0.24
N ASN A 52 -12.31 -2.74 -0.48
CA ASN A 52 -13.43 -3.27 -1.25
C ASN A 52 -13.57 -2.44 -2.54
N ASP A 53 -14.39 -2.90 -3.48
CA ASP A 53 -14.50 -2.39 -4.86
C ASP A 53 -14.16 -0.91 -5.02
N ASP A 54 -14.87 -0.03 -4.31
CA ASP A 54 -14.66 1.42 -4.35
C ASP A 54 -14.35 2.07 -2.99
N GLN A 55 -14.22 1.27 -1.94
CA GLN A 55 -14.06 1.78 -0.58
C GLN A 55 -12.77 1.30 0.05
N VAL A 56 -12.05 2.23 0.65
CA VAL A 56 -10.90 1.93 1.51
C VAL A 56 -11.29 2.29 2.94
N LYS A 57 -11.10 1.34 3.86
CA LYS A 57 -11.30 1.55 5.28
C LYS A 57 -10.02 1.28 6.04
N LEU A 58 -9.72 2.11 7.01
CA LEU A 58 -8.63 1.91 7.96
C LEU A 58 -9.20 1.36 9.25
N LYS A 59 -8.63 0.25 9.70
CA LYS A 59 -8.91 -0.36 11.00
C LYS A 59 -7.64 -0.32 11.86
N PRO A 60 -7.65 0.40 12.99
CA PRO A 60 -6.59 0.30 13.99
C PRO A 60 -6.47 -1.13 14.52
N LEU A 61 -5.25 -1.64 14.63
CA LEU A 61 -4.96 -2.97 15.22
C LEU A 61 -4.11 -2.86 16.50
N THR A 62 -4.00 -1.66 17.05
CA THR A 62 -3.15 -1.36 18.20
C THR A 62 -3.87 -0.42 19.16
N ASP A 63 -3.62 -0.61 20.46
CA ASP A 63 -4.17 0.26 21.50
C ASP A 63 -3.41 1.59 21.65
N LEU A 64 -2.30 1.74 20.92
CA LEU A 64 -1.41 2.90 21.04
C LEU A 64 -2.10 4.21 20.62
N ASN A 65 -3.26 4.16 19.94
CA ASN A 65 -4.02 5.35 19.50
C ASN A 65 -3.10 6.30 18.69
N GLU A 66 -2.22 5.74 17.88
CA GLU A 66 -1.14 6.44 17.17
C GLU A 66 -1.39 6.40 15.66
N ILE A 67 -2.65 6.52 15.26
CA ILE A 67 -3.04 6.60 13.86
C ILE A 67 -3.79 7.90 13.65
N PHE A 68 -3.40 8.63 12.62
CA PHE A 68 -4.01 9.88 12.23
C PHE A 68 -4.41 9.83 10.75
N ILE A 69 -5.60 10.33 10.45
CA ILE A 69 -6.11 10.55 9.10
C ILE A 69 -6.35 12.04 8.96
N ASP A 70 -5.70 12.68 7.97
CA ASP A 70 -5.85 14.11 7.70
C ASP A 70 -5.69 14.96 8.98
N ASP A 71 -4.60 14.67 9.71
CA ASP A 71 -4.24 15.27 11.00
C ASP A 71 -5.20 15.02 12.18
N THR A 72 -6.29 14.30 11.96
CA THR A 72 -7.27 13.90 12.97
C THR A 72 -6.93 12.53 13.52
N ARG A 73 -6.90 12.41 14.85
CA ARG A 73 -6.62 11.13 15.51
C ARG A 73 -7.79 10.17 15.27
N VAL A 74 -7.48 8.95 14.86
CA VAL A 74 -8.47 7.89 14.67
C VAL A 74 -8.82 7.27 16.02
N ASP A 75 -10.10 6.98 16.23
CA ASP A 75 -10.56 6.17 17.36
C ASP A 75 -10.24 4.69 17.11
N ASN A 76 -9.57 4.04 18.05
CA ASN A 76 -9.24 2.61 17.97
C ASN A 76 -10.47 1.69 17.99
N SER A 77 -11.64 2.19 18.38
CA SER A 77 -12.86 1.37 18.51
C SER A 77 -13.56 1.08 17.18
N SER A 78 -13.26 1.83 16.11
CA SER A 78 -14.04 1.81 14.87
C SER A 78 -13.19 1.81 13.60
N GLU A 79 -13.80 1.36 12.51
CA GLU A 79 -13.22 1.44 11.17
C GLU A 79 -13.48 2.83 10.59
N SER A 80 -12.44 3.51 10.14
CA SER A 80 -12.54 4.85 9.56
C SER A 80 -12.50 4.78 8.04
N PRO A 81 -13.47 5.36 7.32
CA PRO A 81 -13.40 5.44 5.86
C PRO A 81 -12.26 6.35 5.44
N LEU A 82 -11.61 6.00 4.33
CA LEU A 82 -10.57 6.79 3.69
C LEU A 82 -11.02 7.17 2.28
N THR A 83 -10.70 8.40 1.89
CA THR A 83 -10.93 8.89 0.54
C THR A 83 -9.62 9.07 -0.20
N GLU A 84 -9.69 9.19 -1.52
CA GLU A 84 -8.53 9.55 -2.31
C GLU A 84 -7.97 10.90 -1.84
N GLY A 85 -6.66 10.98 -1.66
CA GLY A 85 -5.97 12.14 -1.14
C GLY A 85 -5.77 12.14 0.38
N SER A 86 -6.46 11.26 1.14
CA SER A 86 -6.27 11.19 2.60
C SER A 86 -4.84 10.88 2.99
N VAL A 87 -4.34 11.62 3.98
CA VAL A 87 -3.01 11.46 4.55
C VAL A 87 -3.10 10.59 5.81
N ILE A 88 -2.50 9.41 5.74
CA ILE A 88 -2.44 8.43 6.81
C ILE A 88 -1.08 8.55 7.50
N THR A 89 -1.08 8.87 8.78
CA THR A 89 0.11 8.85 9.64
C THR A 89 0.01 7.71 10.63
N LEU A 90 1.05 6.88 10.68
CA LEU A 90 1.20 5.79 11.64
C LEU A 90 2.34 6.12 12.63
N GLY A 91 2.08 5.95 13.92
CA GLY A 91 2.97 6.32 15.00
C GLY A 91 2.82 7.78 15.44
N ILE A 92 3.93 8.50 15.48
CA ILE A 92 3.97 9.87 16.01
C ILE A 92 3.54 10.87 14.93
N LYS A 93 2.59 11.74 15.29
CA LYS A 93 2.20 12.89 14.46
C LYS A 93 3.43 13.77 14.14
N PRO A 94 3.68 14.10 12.86
CA PRO A 94 4.75 15.03 12.53
C PRO A 94 4.45 16.41 13.14
N SER A 95 5.35 16.91 13.97
CA SER A 95 5.28 18.28 14.50
C SER A 95 5.87 19.33 13.55
N SER A 96 6.50 18.88 12.46
CA SER A 96 7.24 19.70 11.51
C SER A 96 6.57 19.74 10.14
N LEU A 97 6.65 20.89 9.47
CA LEU A 97 6.20 21.09 8.09
C LEU A 97 6.90 20.13 7.09
N VAL A 98 8.09 19.64 7.44
CA VAL A 98 8.84 18.66 6.66
C VAL A 98 8.72 17.30 7.36
N VAL A 99 8.15 16.31 6.66
CA VAL A 99 8.07 14.94 7.14
C VAL A 99 9.42 14.25 6.91
N PRO A 100 10.11 13.77 7.96
CA PRO A 100 11.28 12.94 7.76
C PRO A 100 10.83 11.56 7.31
N GLY A 101 11.50 10.98 6.33
CA GLY A 101 11.06 9.71 5.74
C GLY A 101 11.34 8.44 6.56
N ASN A 102 11.77 8.59 7.81
CA ASN A 102 11.68 7.54 8.82
C ASN A 102 10.35 7.60 9.58
N ARG A 103 9.38 8.38 9.09
CA ARG A 103 7.99 8.42 9.57
C ARG A 103 7.12 7.67 8.58
N ALA A 104 6.11 7.00 9.10
CA ALA A 104 5.15 6.28 8.28
C ALA A 104 3.99 7.23 7.93
N VAL A 105 4.25 8.19 7.03
CA VAL A 105 3.25 9.13 6.53
C VAL A 105 3.02 8.87 5.05
N PHE A 106 1.78 8.57 4.69
CA PHE A 106 1.41 8.15 3.35
C PHE A 106 0.16 8.87 2.87
N THR A 107 0.10 9.19 1.59
CA THR A 107 -1.12 9.64 0.92
C THR A 107 -1.77 8.45 0.21
N LEU A 108 -3.07 8.26 0.39
CA LEU A 108 -3.85 7.26 -0.35
C LEU A 108 -4.22 7.81 -1.73
N LYS A 109 -3.96 7.04 -2.79
CA LYS A 109 -4.27 7.42 -4.17
C LYS A 109 -4.89 6.28 -4.96
N LYS A 110 -5.75 6.61 -5.93
CA LYS A 110 -6.23 5.64 -6.91
C LYS A 110 -5.20 5.48 -8.03
N MET A 111 -5.01 4.26 -8.49
CA MET A 111 -4.46 4.05 -9.83
C MET A 111 -5.50 4.58 -10.83
N GLY A 112 -5.05 5.37 -11.80
CA GLY A 112 -5.87 5.65 -12.97
C GLY A 112 -6.31 4.35 -13.65
N PRO A 113 -7.38 4.37 -14.46
CA PRO A 113 -7.74 3.21 -15.26
C PRO A 113 -6.52 2.77 -16.06
N CYS A 114 -6.05 1.55 -15.80
CA CYS A 114 -5.12 0.90 -16.70
C CYS A 114 -5.93 0.60 -17.96
N VAL A 115 -5.81 1.47 -18.96
CA VAL A 115 -6.19 1.11 -20.32
C VAL A 115 -5.21 0.03 -20.74
N ASP A 116 -5.61 -1.23 -20.58
CA ASP A 116 -5.15 -2.30 -21.46
C ASP A 116 -5.72 -2.01 -22.86
N GLU A 117 -5.22 -0.96 -23.52
CA GLU A 117 -5.39 -0.78 -24.95
C GLU A 117 -4.27 -1.56 -25.65
N MET A 118 -4.51 -2.85 -25.84
CA MET A 118 -4.03 -3.55 -27.02
C MET A 118 -5.21 -4.25 -27.67
N ASP A 119 -6.09 -3.43 -28.26
CA ASP A 119 -6.84 -3.85 -29.43
C ASP A 119 -5.82 -4.07 -30.57
N LEU A 120 -5.39 -5.32 -30.74
CA LEU A 120 -4.87 -5.76 -32.02
C LEU A 120 -6.03 -6.41 -32.77
N VAL A 121 -6.81 -5.57 -33.43
CA VAL A 121 -7.60 -6.01 -34.59
C VAL A 121 -6.61 -6.37 -35.68
N SER A 122 -6.58 -7.63 -36.07
CA SER A 122 -6.10 -8.04 -37.39
C SER A 122 -6.95 -9.23 -37.83
N GLU A 123 -7.93 -8.92 -38.67
CA GLU A 123 -8.53 -9.87 -39.60
C GLU A 123 -7.42 -10.38 -40.54
N ASP A 124 -7.35 -11.70 -40.76
CA ASP A 124 -7.09 -12.37 -42.04
C ASP A 124 -6.83 -13.88 -41.86
N GLY A 125 -7.64 -14.72 -42.54
CA GLY A 125 -7.15 -15.94 -43.20
C GLY A 125 -7.28 -17.32 -42.51
N ASP A 126 -7.87 -18.25 -43.27
CA ASP A 126 -8.20 -19.66 -43.02
C ASP A 126 -7.05 -20.65 -42.65
N SER A 127 -7.46 -21.79 -42.06
CA SER A 127 -6.83 -23.15 -42.07
C SER A 127 -5.87 -23.66 -40.96
N GLN A 128 -6.38 -24.69 -40.25
CA GLN A 128 -5.78 -25.96 -39.77
C GLN A 128 -4.74 -26.04 -38.60
N ASN A 129 -5.26 -26.55 -37.48
CA ASN A 129 -4.79 -27.65 -36.60
C ASN A 129 -3.28 -28.00 -36.54
N LEU A 130 -2.65 -27.81 -35.36
CA LEU A 130 -1.96 -28.87 -34.57
C LEU A 130 -1.27 -28.31 -33.31
N ASN A 131 -1.61 -28.93 -32.17
CA ASN A 131 -0.84 -29.07 -30.92
C ASN A 131 -0.44 -27.82 -30.12
N LYS A 132 -1.21 -27.50 -29.07
CA LYS A 132 -0.69 -26.82 -27.86
C LYS A 132 -1.02 -27.62 -26.60
N THR A 133 0.05 -28.06 -25.96
CA THR A 133 0.22 -28.86 -24.73
C THR A 133 -0.38 -28.14 -23.50
N PRO A 134 -0.60 -28.83 -22.36
CA PRO A 134 -1.67 -28.53 -21.42
C PRO A 134 -1.38 -27.34 -20.51
N LEU A 135 -2.48 -26.75 -20.04
CA LEU A 135 -2.62 -25.74 -19.00
C LEU A 135 -1.54 -25.86 -17.91
N ARG A 136 -0.52 -24.99 -17.99
CA ARG A 136 0.43 -24.78 -16.90
C ARG A 136 -0.31 -24.20 -15.71
N ARG A 137 -0.64 -25.10 -14.78
CA ARG A 137 -0.58 -24.95 -13.32
C ARG A 137 -0.53 -23.47 -12.88
N SER A 138 -1.65 -23.00 -12.34
CA SER A 138 -1.70 -21.75 -11.59
C SER A 138 -0.66 -21.83 -10.46
N LEU A 139 0.49 -21.22 -10.67
CA LEU A 139 1.36 -20.86 -9.56
C LEU A 139 0.54 -19.88 -8.74
N ARG A 140 0.03 -20.32 -7.59
CA ARG A 140 -0.35 -19.40 -6.52
C ARG A 140 0.92 -18.64 -6.19
N VAL A 141 1.15 -17.53 -6.87
CA VAL A 141 2.20 -16.58 -6.52
C VAL A 141 1.76 -16.05 -5.17
N ARG A 142 2.24 -16.69 -4.10
CA ARG A 142 2.27 -16.07 -2.78
C ARG A 142 3.23 -14.91 -2.94
N ASN A 143 2.72 -13.78 -3.38
CA ASN A 143 3.48 -12.55 -3.46
C ASN A 143 4.10 -12.35 -2.07
N PRO A 144 5.44 -12.27 -1.98
CA PRO A 144 6.08 -12.03 -0.71
C PRO A 144 5.56 -10.69 -0.14
N PRO A 145 5.48 -10.55 1.18
CA PRO A 145 5.00 -9.31 1.79
C PRO A 145 5.88 -8.13 1.34
N LEU A 146 5.22 -7.00 1.03
CA LEU A 146 5.87 -5.77 0.61
C LEU A 146 6.69 -5.23 1.79
N ARG A 147 8.02 -5.18 1.62
CA ARG A 147 8.93 -4.66 2.62
C ARG A 147 9.18 -3.19 2.35
N TYR A 148 8.57 -2.33 3.16
CA TYR A 148 8.86 -0.91 3.14
C TYR A 148 10.13 -0.63 3.96
N ARG A 149 11.18 -0.18 3.28
CA ARG A 149 12.39 0.32 3.92
C ARG A 149 12.40 1.83 3.74
N SER A 150 12.36 2.59 4.84
CA SER A 150 12.63 4.02 4.76
C SER A 150 13.93 4.22 3.96
N PRO A 151 13.96 5.10 2.96
CA PRO A 151 15.19 5.41 2.26
C PRO A 151 16.25 5.79 3.27
N LYS A 152 17.45 5.22 3.13
CA LYS A 152 18.60 5.58 3.95
C LYS A 152 18.76 7.08 3.83
N PHE A 153 18.45 7.82 4.90
CA PHE A 153 18.83 9.22 4.97
C PHE A 153 20.34 9.23 4.79
N LEU A 154 20.78 9.70 3.62
CA LEU A 154 22.10 10.28 3.43
C LEU A 154 22.17 11.45 4.39
N VAL A 155 22.43 11.15 5.67
CA VAL A 155 23.06 12.10 6.58
C VAL A 155 24.44 12.29 5.98
N ARG A 156 24.53 13.17 4.98
CA ARG A 156 25.78 13.84 4.66
C ARG A 156 26.15 14.56 5.94
N LYS A 157 27.00 13.92 6.76
CA LYS A 157 27.78 14.63 7.77
C LYS A 157 28.46 15.77 7.03
N ARG A 158 27.95 16.99 7.18
CA ARG A 158 28.70 18.18 6.83
C ARG A 158 29.76 18.32 7.93
N LYS A 159 31.01 18.16 7.47
CA LYS A 159 32.32 18.49 8.07
C LYS A 159 32.37 18.61 9.58
#